data_AF-A0A7K3GUS8-F1
#
_entry.id   AF-A0A7K3GUS8-F1
#
_cell.length_a   1.000
_cell.length_b   1.000
_cell.length_c   1.000
_cell.angle_alpha   90.00
_cell.angle_beta   90.00
_cell.angle_gamma   90.00
#
_symmetry.space_group_name_H-M   'P 1'
#
loop_
_entity.id
_entity.type
_entity.pdbx_description
1 polymer ?
#
loop_
_entity_poly.entity_id
_entity_poly.type
_entity_poly.pdbx_seq_one_letter_code
_entity_poly.pdbx_strand_id
1 'polypeptide(L)'
;AHRVRRVADALRAPEARVAASVAQQGLAARLWSVALACAALTGRVPDLAPGLLRWDPDATAPDDLWLAEVRSARPADTTALADVVLTAHLAPLTAAVHDRYGVATGLLWGNAASALAGAGREL
;
A
#
# COMPACT_ATOMS: atom_id res chain seq x y z
N ALA A 1 6.79 8.89 10.06
CA ALA A 1 8.14 8.72 10.65
C ALA A 1 8.28 7.39 11.38
N HIS A 2 7.31 7.02 12.23
CA HIS A 2 7.42 5.84 13.09
C HIS A 2 7.70 4.52 12.37
N ARG A 3 6.87 4.15 11.38
CA ARG A 3 7.09 2.92 10.58
C ARG A 3 8.46 2.86 9.93
N VAL A 4 8.93 3.99 9.37
CA VAL A 4 10.23 4.07 8.71
C VAL A 4 11.37 3.77 9.68
N ARG A 5 11.31 4.28 10.92
CA ARG A 5 12.31 3.93 11.95
C ARG A 5 12.33 2.44 12.25
N ARG A 6 11.16 1.83 12.47
CA ARG A 6 11.11 0.39 12.74
C ARG A 6 11.67 -0.45 11.58
N VAL A 7 11.34 -0.08 10.34
CA VAL A 7 11.91 -0.75 9.16
C VAL A 7 13.42 -0.52 9.09
N ALA A 8 13.92 0.68 9.44
CA ALA A 8 15.34 0.96 9.50
C ALA A 8 16.04 0.08 10.54
N ASP A 9 15.46 -0.05 11.74
CA ASP A 9 16.01 -0.87 12.82
C ASP A 9 16.02 -2.36 12.43
N ALA A 10 14.92 -2.86 11.87
CA ALA A 10 14.78 -4.25 11.44
C ALA A 10 15.74 -4.62 10.31
N LEU A 11 15.94 -3.72 9.34
CA LEU A 11 16.84 -3.95 8.19
C LEU A 11 18.28 -3.53 8.46
N ARG A 12 18.56 -2.89 9.59
CA ARG A 12 19.81 -2.15 9.85
C ARG A 12 20.14 -1.24 8.67
N ALA A 13 19.13 -0.54 8.17
CA ALA A 13 19.24 0.24 6.94
C ALA A 13 20.27 1.37 7.13
N PRO A 14 21.28 1.48 6.25
CA PRO A 14 22.32 2.50 6.38
C PRO A 14 21.78 3.93 6.17
N GLU A 15 20.62 4.05 5.51
CA GLU A 15 20.00 5.33 5.19
C GLU A 15 18.49 5.29 5.38
N ALA A 16 17.91 6.36 5.91
CA ALA A 16 16.47 6.47 6.14
C ALA A 16 15.63 6.31 4.85
N ARG A 17 16.16 6.74 3.70
CA ARG A 17 15.50 6.62 2.39
C ARG A 17 15.28 5.15 1.97
N VAL A 18 16.19 4.26 2.33
CA VAL A 18 16.06 2.81 2.06
C VAL A 18 14.90 2.24 2.88
N ALA A 19 14.88 2.53 4.18
CA ALA A 19 13.79 2.11 5.04
C ALA A 19 12.44 2.71 4.64
N ALA A 20 12.42 3.97 4.17
CA ALA A 20 11.21 4.62 3.67
C ALA A 20 10.68 3.96 2.39
N SER A 21 11.56 3.62 1.45
CA SER A 21 11.23 2.86 0.24
C SER A 21 10.60 1.50 0.58
N VAL A 22 11.23 0.73 1.47
CA VAL A 22 10.71 -0.59 1.88
C VAL A 22 9.40 -0.47 2.67
N ALA A 23 9.27 0.54 3.55
CA ALA A 23 8.02 0.80 4.25
C ALA A 23 6.87 1.12 3.29
N GLN A 24 7.12 1.92 2.25
CA GLN A 24 6.14 2.24 1.21
C GLN A 24 5.77 0.98 0.41
N GLN A 25 6.75 0.17 0.00
CA GLN A 25 6.51 -1.09 -0.71
C GLN A 25 5.62 -2.04 0.11
N GLY A 26 5.89 -2.17 1.41
CA GLY A 26 5.10 -3.02 2.30
C GLY A 26 3.62 -2.58 2.42
N LEU A 27 3.36 -1.27 2.41
CA LEU A 27 2.00 -0.74 2.41
C LEU A 27 1.32 -0.95 1.04
N ALA A 28 2.05 -0.75 -0.06
CA ALA A 28 1.56 -1.04 -1.40
C ALA A 28 1.17 -2.51 -1.57
N ALA A 29 1.96 -3.44 -1.02
CA ALA A 29 1.66 -4.87 -1.04
C ALA A 29 0.32 -5.19 -0.36
N ARG A 30 0.06 -4.62 0.83
CA ARG A 30 -1.21 -4.84 1.56
C ARG A 30 -2.42 -4.32 0.78
N LEU A 31 -2.31 -3.12 0.22
CA LEU A 31 -3.38 -2.51 -0.58
C LEU A 31 -3.69 -3.37 -1.82
N TRP A 32 -2.65 -3.83 -2.53
CA TRP A 32 -2.83 -4.72 -3.67
C TRP A 32 -3.41 -6.07 -3.30
N SER A 33 -2.91 -6.70 -2.24
CA SER A 33 -3.42 -7.98 -1.76
C SER A 33 -4.93 -7.90 -1.47
N VAL A 34 -5.38 -6.89 -0.71
CA VAL A 34 -6.81 -6.74 -0.38
C VAL A 34 -7.65 -6.43 -1.63
N ALA A 35 -7.22 -5.46 -2.44
CA ALA A 35 -7.99 -5.05 -3.61
C ALA A 35 -8.11 -6.16 -4.66
N LEU A 36 -7.01 -6.86 -4.96
CA LEU A 36 -7.01 -7.94 -5.94
C LEU A 36 -7.71 -9.19 -5.42
N ALA A 37 -7.51 -9.59 -4.16
CA ALA A 37 -8.20 -10.74 -3.60
C ALA A 37 -9.72 -10.54 -3.61
N CYS A 38 -10.21 -9.37 -3.21
CA CYS A 38 -11.65 -9.07 -3.31
C CYS A 38 -12.14 -9.08 -4.77
N ALA A 39 -11.38 -8.49 -5.70
CA ALA A 39 -11.75 -8.49 -7.11
C ALA A 39 -11.84 -9.92 -7.68
N ALA A 40 -10.84 -10.77 -7.40
CA ALA A 40 -10.78 -12.15 -7.87
C ALA A 40 -11.86 -13.05 -7.23
N LEU A 41 -12.06 -12.92 -5.91
CA LEU A 41 -12.96 -13.82 -5.16
C LEU A 41 -14.42 -13.40 -5.23
N THR A 42 -14.71 -12.11 -5.44
CA THR A 42 -16.09 -11.58 -5.35
C THR A 42 -16.55 -10.84 -6.60
N GLY A 43 -15.65 -10.57 -7.56
CA GLY A 43 -15.95 -9.71 -8.70
C GLY A 43 -16.18 -8.25 -8.32
N ARG A 44 -15.75 -7.82 -7.12
CA ARG A 44 -15.95 -6.47 -6.59
C ARG A 44 -14.68 -5.90 -5.96
N VAL A 45 -14.51 -4.58 -6.08
CA VAL A 45 -13.44 -3.83 -5.42
C VAL A 45 -14.00 -3.16 -4.17
N PRO A 46 -13.40 -3.37 -2.99
CA PRO A 46 -13.86 -2.76 -1.75
C PRO A 46 -13.62 -1.25 -1.76
N ASP A 47 -14.45 -0.50 -1.04
CA ASP A 47 -14.19 0.90 -0.78
C ASP A 47 -13.04 1.03 0.24
N LEU A 48 -11.85 1.35 -0.27
CA LEU A 48 -10.66 1.60 0.55
C LEU A 48 -10.41 3.11 0.73
N ALA A 49 -11.43 3.97 0.71
CA ALA A 49 -11.23 5.41 0.87
C ALA A 49 -10.25 5.73 2.02
N PRO A 50 -9.27 6.65 1.85
CA PRO A 50 -8.28 6.97 2.88
C PRO A 50 -8.87 7.37 4.24
N GLY A 51 -10.08 7.94 4.25
CA GLY A 51 -10.80 8.29 5.48
C GLY A 51 -11.37 7.09 6.25
N LEU A 52 -11.53 5.92 5.62
CA LEU A 52 -12.00 4.68 6.21
C LEU A 52 -10.85 3.76 6.62
N LEU A 53 -9.76 3.80 5.87
CA LEU A 53 -8.61 2.94 6.09
C LEU A 53 -7.88 3.38 7.36
N ARG A 54 -7.69 2.43 8.27
CA ARG A 54 -6.91 2.61 9.50
C ARG A 54 -5.67 1.75 9.39
N TRP A 55 -4.56 2.33 9.80
CA TRP A 55 -3.26 1.67 9.82
C TRP A 55 -2.66 1.82 11.20
N ASP A 56 -2.42 0.71 11.87
CA ASP A 56 -1.53 0.68 13.02
C ASP A 56 -0.11 0.53 12.50
N PRO A 57 0.74 1.57 12.60
CA PRO A 57 2.10 1.42 12.17
C PRO A 57 2.79 0.31 12.94
N ASP A 58 2.47 0.04 14.21
CA ASP A 58 3.12 -0.88 15.18
C ASP A 58 2.80 -2.35 15.02
N ALA A 59 1.59 -2.68 14.59
CA ALA A 59 1.24 -4.03 14.24
C ALA A 59 1.97 -4.56 12.99
N THR A 60 1.80 -5.87 12.77
CA THR A 60 2.22 -6.60 11.57
C THR A 60 0.99 -7.06 10.80
N ALA A 61 1.15 -7.36 9.51
CA ALA A 61 0.07 -7.95 8.74
C ALA A 61 -0.33 -9.32 9.34
N PRO A 62 -1.61 -9.68 9.30
CA PRO A 62 -2.71 -8.94 8.68
C PRO A 62 -3.36 -7.88 9.58
N ASP A 63 -3.00 -7.81 10.86
CA ASP A 63 -3.70 -6.98 11.87
C ASP A 63 -3.36 -5.49 11.78
N ASP A 64 -2.37 -5.11 10.97
CA ASP A 64 -1.95 -3.72 10.84
C ASP A 64 -2.89 -2.83 10.04
N LEU A 65 -3.77 -3.40 9.21
CA LEU A 65 -4.65 -2.64 8.33
C LEU A 65 -6.11 -3.09 8.45
N TRP A 66 -7.01 -2.16 8.73
CA TRP A 66 -8.45 -2.46 8.81
C TRP A 66 -9.30 -1.29 8.31
N LEU A 67 -10.55 -1.59 7.96
CA LEU A 67 -11.56 -0.58 7.64
C LEU A 67 -12.35 -0.22 8.90
N ALA A 68 -12.51 1.08 9.16
CA ALA A 68 -13.37 1.56 10.23
C ALA A 68 -14.87 1.31 9.94
N GLU A 69 -15.22 1.20 8.66
CA GLU A 69 -16.58 0.98 8.17
C GLU A 69 -16.49 0.19 6.85
N VAL A 70 -17.36 -0.80 6.66
CA VAL A 70 -17.49 -1.51 5.38
C VAL A 70 -18.59 -0.84 4.56
N ARG A 71 -18.21 -0.23 3.44
CA ARG A 71 -19.14 0.38 2.49
C ARG A 71 -19.38 -0.51 1.27
N SER A 72 -20.38 -0.14 0.48
CA SER A 72 -20.73 -0.84 -0.75
C SER A 72 -19.53 -0.91 -1.70
N ALA A 73 -19.04 -2.13 -1.93
CA ALA A 73 -18.04 -2.39 -2.96
C ALA A 73 -18.61 -2.09 -4.34
N ARG A 74 -17.77 -1.83 -5.34
CA ARG A 74 -18.18 -1.62 -6.74
C ARG A 74 -17.73 -2.77 -7.65
N PRO A 75 -18.34 -2.98 -8.84
CA PRO A 75 -17.87 -3.98 -9.78
C PRO A 75 -16.37 -3.86 -10.04
N ALA A 76 -15.69 -4.99 -10.14
CA ALA A 76 -14.26 -5.00 -10.41
C ALA A 76 -13.96 -4.73 -11.89
N ASP A 77 -13.19 -3.68 -12.13
CA ASP A 77 -12.54 -3.40 -13.41
C ASP A 77 -11.19 -2.71 -13.16
N THR A 78 -10.40 -2.52 -14.22
CA THR A 78 -9.06 -1.94 -14.12
C THR A 78 -9.09 -0.49 -13.65
N THR A 79 -10.08 0.29 -14.07
CA THR A 79 -10.32 1.66 -13.58
C THR A 79 -10.63 1.64 -12.09
N ALA A 80 -11.40 0.65 -11.64
CA ALA A 80 -11.82 0.53 -10.27
C ALA A 80 -10.65 0.29 -9.32
N LEU A 81 -9.76 -0.62 -9.71
CA LEU A 81 -8.51 -0.89 -9.01
C LEU A 81 -7.56 0.30 -9.06
N ALA A 82 -7.43 0.96 -10.21
CA ALA A 82 -6.57 2.13 -10.37
C ALA A 82 -7.02 3.29 -9.46
N ASP A 83 -8.30 3.64 -9.44
CA ASP A 83 -8.82 4.72 -8.60
C ASP A 83 -8.60 4.42 -7.12
N VAL A 84 -8.96 3.20 -6.69
CA VAL A 84 -8.96 2.83 -5.27
C VAL A 84 -7.54 2.64 -4.76
N VAL A 85 -6.62 2.05 -5.53
CA VAL A 85 -5.26 1.77 -5.06
C VAL A 85 -4.27 2.83 -5.52
N LEU A 86 -4.18 3.09 -6.83
CA LEU A 86 -3.17 4.01 -7.38
C LEU A 86 -3.48 5.45 -7.01
N THR A 87 -4.66 5.94 -7.38
CA THR A 87 -5.02 7.35 -7.26
C THR A 87 -5.25 7.74 -5.81
N ALA A 88 -6.06 6.96 -5.07
CA ALA A 88 -6.42 7.31 -3.70
C ALA A 88 -5.29 7.09 -2.67
N HIS A 89 -4.37 6.14 -2.91
CA HIS A 89 -3.31 5.81 -1.94
C HIS A 89 -1.89 5.94 -2.47
N LEU A 90 -1.53 5.24 -3.55
CA LEU A 90 -0.12 5.11 -3.91
C LEU A 90 0.46 6.40 -4.49
N ALA A 91 -0.31 7.20 -5.21
CA ALA A 91 0.09 8.53 -5.66
C ALA A 91 0.42 9.47 -4.48
N PRO A 92 -0.50 9.74 -3.53
CA PRO A 92 -0.19 10.62 -2.39
C PRO A 92 0.89 10.04 -1.48
N LEU A 93 0.93 8.72 -1.28
CA LEU A 93 1.99 8.08 -0.51
C LEU A 93 3.36 8.24 -1.18
N THR A 94 3.43 8.08 -2.50
CA THR A 94 4.67 8.25 -3.27
C THR A 94 5.18 9.69 -3.15
N ALA A 95 4.31 10.68 -3.31
CA ALA A 95 4.66 12.08 -3.13
C ALA A 95 5.17 12.36 -1.70
N ALA A 96 4.43 11.90 -0.68
CA ALA A 96 4.81 12.12 0.71
C ALA A 96 6.16 11.45 1.10
N VAL A 97 6.46 10.28 0.54
CA VAL A 97 7.73 9.58 0.79
C VAL A 97 8.88 10.26 0.04
N HIS A 98 8.64 10.69 -1.20
CA HIS A 98 9.60 11.45 -1.99
C HIS A 98 9.98 12.76 -1.29
N ASP A 99 8.98 13.60 -0.97
CA ASP A 99 9.18 14.92 -0.38
C ASP A 99 9.91 14.84 0.97
N ARG A 100 9.62 13.79 1.76
CA ARG A 100 10.17 13.66 3.11
C ARG A 100 11.54 13.00 3.18
N TYR A 101 11.83 12.03 2.31
CA TYR A 101 13.03 11.19 2.41
C TYR A 101 13.92 11.22 1.16
N GLY A 102 13.54 11.98 0.11
CA GLY A 102 14.32 12.09 -1.13
C GLY A 102 14.40 10.79 -1.93
N VAL A 103 13.46 9.86 -1.76
CA VAL A 103 13.43 8.61 -2.53
C VAL A 103 12.97 8.94 -3.95
N ALA A 104 13.68 8.48 -4.98
CA ALA A 104 13.30 8.72 -6.37
C ALA A 104 11.88 8.18 -6.66
N THR A 105 11.02 8.98 -7.28
CA THR A 105 9.62 8.60 -7.57
C THR A 105 9.53 7.37 -8.47
N GLY A 106 10.46 7.22 -9.43
CA GLY A 106 10.53 6.02 -10.27
C GLY A 106 10.76 4.73 -9.47
N LEU A 107 11.55 4.78 -8.39
CA LEU A 107 11.75 3.63 -7.49
C LEU A 107 10.46 3.30 -6.72
N LEU A 108 9.75 4.31 -6.21
CA LEU A 108 8.50 4.13 -5.47
C LEU A 108 7.39 3.54 -6.37
N TRP A 109 7.32 3.97 -7.63
CA TRP A 109 6.44 3.34 -8.62
C TRP A 109 6.89 1.92 -9.00
N GLY A 110 8.20 1.67 -9.08
CA GLY A 110 8.75 0.32 -9.25
C GLY A 110 8.36 -0.61 -8.08
N ASN A 111 8.42 -0.12 -6.85
CA ASN A 111 7.95 -0.85 -5.67
C ASN A 111 6.45 -1.16 -5.74
N ALA A 112 5.63 -0.17 -6.14
CA ALA A 112 4.19 -0.35 -6.31
C ALA A 112 3.87 -1.41 -7.38
N ALA A 113 4.60 -1.42 -8.49
CA ALA A 113 4.46 -2.42 -9.55
C ALA A 113 4.95 -3.81 -9.11
N SER A 114 6.06 -3.89 -8.39
CA SER A 114 6.57 -5.14 -7.80
C SER A 114 5.57 -5.74 -6.80
N ALA A 115 4.97 -4.89 -5.97
CA ALA A 115 3.93 -5.26 -5.03
C ALA A 115 2.66 -5.77 -5.74
N LEU A 116 2.23 -5.11 -6.81
CA LEU A 116 1.11 -5.56 -7.65
C LEU A 116 1.39 -6.96 -8.23
N ALA A 117 2.56 -7.13 -8.86
CA ALA A 117 2.95 -8.39 -9.46
C ALA A 117 3.11 -9.50 -8.41
N GLY A 118 3.58 -9.16 -7.21
CA GLY A 118 3.64 -10.08 -6.07
C GLY A 118 2.26 -10.55 -5.64
N ALA A 119 1.35 -9.61 -5.36
CA ALA A 119 -0.02 -9.94 -4.95
C ALA A 119 -0.76 -10.75 -6.02
N GLY A 120 -0.58 -10.43 -7.31
CA GLY A 120 -1.22 -11.16 -8.41
C GLY A 120 -0.70 -12.59 -8.61
N ARG A 121 0.49 -12.94 -8.12
CA ARG A 121 1.02 -14.32 -8.20
C ARG A 121 0.43 -15.26 -7.14
N GLU A 122 -0.15 -14.71 -6.08
CA GLU A 122 -0.74 -15.47 -4.97
C GLU A 122 -2.24 -15.74 -5.16
N LEU A 123 -2.79 -15.44 -6.34
CA LEU A 123 -4.18 -15.66 -6.74
C LEU A 123 -4.27 -16.80 -7.74
#